data_AF-I4D6Q2-F1
#
_entry.id   AF-I4D6Q2-F1
#
_cell.length_a   1.000
_cell.length_b   1.000
_cell.length_c   1.000
_cell.angle_alpha   90.00
_cell.angle_beta   90.00
_cell.angle_gamma   90.00
#
_symmetry.space_group_name_H-M   'P 1'
#
loop_
_entity.id
_entity.type
_entity.pdbx_description
1 polymer ?
#
loop_
_entity_poly.entity_id
_entity_poly.type
_entity_poly.pdbx_seq_one_letter_code
_entity_poly.pdbx_strand_id
1 'polypeptide(L)'
;MRWLLKLYPRVWRERYEDEMLIVLEEHKITPTTMFDLLLGAIDANFNYNGFTEGIFYMINRVRSGIVMIFCSFMLYGIGWSLLQRLNDPIPNFQVINTIHPEFGVIYKAIFIVGFISFLAFLIGGLPILYISVKRAYREGKQNVLSPFWAALSCLLLFVILTTILVIWHPQGHIYTILIGYLLLSALFLVVGTVAVSFVIARTEFKLPELKLVYIPEIVILFGMVVSVMLSTILIARITTNAPQLFITQDVSSTMFITGIILMSLSTIFAVIGLKRGTIAQIDQFIQE
;
A
#
# COMPACT_ATOMS: atom_id res chain seq x y z
N MET A 1 -31.14 -5.14 16.66
CA MET A 1 -29.70 -5.43 16.48
C MET A 1 -29.39 -6.83 15.97
N ARG A 2 -30.20 -7.86 16.24
CA ARG A 2 -30.03 -9.21 15.65
C ARG A 2 -29.82 -9.21 14.13
N TRP A 3 -30.39 -8.24 13.41
CA TRP A 3 -30.18 -8.09 11.97
C TRP A 3 -28.72 -7.83 11.58
N LEU A 4 -27.92 -7.16 12.42
CA LEU A 4 -26.49 -6.93 12.19
C LEU A 4 -25.69 -8.24 12.31
N LEU A 5 -26.03 -9.07 13.29
CA LEU A 5 -25.39 -10.39 13.46
C LEU A 5 -25.72 -11.33 12.28
N LYS A 6 -26.85 -11.14 11.60
CA LYS A 6 -27.16 -11.89 10.36
C LYS A 6 -26.15 -11.64 9.23
N LEU A 7 -25.38 -10.55 9.28
CA LEU A 7 -24.30 -10.30 8.33
C LEU A 7 -23.10 -11.23 8.54
N TYR A 8 -22.97 -11.87 9.70
CA TYR A 8 -21.91 -12.83 9.97
C TYR A 8 -22.20 -14.20 9.32
N PRO A 9 -21.14 -14.95 8.95
CA PRO A 9 -21.25 -16.31 8.41
C PRO A 9 -22.07 -17.22 9.31
N ARG A 10 -22.82 -18.14 8.71
CA ARG A 10 -23.68 -19.08 9.44
C ARG A 10 -22.91 -19.90 10.49
N VAL A 11 -21.72 -20.38 10.14
CA VAL A 11 -20.86 -21.18 11.02
C VAL A 11 -20.29 -20.36 12.19
N TRP A 12 -20.13 -19.04 12.01
CA TRP A 12 -19.74 -18.14 13.10
C TRP A 12 -20.91 -17.93 14.05
N ARG A 13 -22.10 -17.69 13.49
CA ARG A 13 -23.32 -17.49 14.25
C ARG A 13 -23.70 -18.68 15.11
N GLU A 14 -23.60 -19.89 14.56
CA GLU A 14 -23.87 -21.13 15.29
C GLU A 14 -22.99 -21.32 16.53
N ARG A 15 -21.84 -20.63 16.63
CA ARG A 15 -20.93 -20.71 17.77
C ARG A 15 -20.97 -19.49 18.69
N TYR A 16 -21.04 -18.28 18.13
CA TYR A 16 -20.79 -17.04 18.87
C TYR A 16 -21.98 -16.07 18.89
N GLU A 17 -23.10 -16.37 18.23
CA GLU A 17 -24.26 -15.48 18.18
C GLU A 17 -24.82 -15.22 19.58
N ASP A 18 -24.98 -16.27 20.37
CA ASP A 18 -25.57 -16.17 21.72
C ASP A 18 -24.65 -15.40 22.68
N GLU A 19 -23.33 -15.65 22.63
CA GLU A 19 -22.34 -14.92 23.44
C GLU A 19 -22.29 -13.42 23.09
N MET A 20 -22.28 -13.09 21.79
CA MET A 20 -22.27 -11.68 21.36
C MET A 20 -23.59 -10.97 21.63
N LEU A 21 -24.72 -11.69 21.65
CA LEU A 21 -25.99 -11.10 22.06
C LEU A 21 -25.96 -10.69 23.54
N ILE A 22 -25.41 -11.53 24.41
CA ILE A 22 -25.26 -11.23 25.84
C ILE A 22 -24.37 -9.99 26.03
N VAL A 23 -23.22 -9.92 25.34
CA VAL A 23 -22.30 -8.76 25.42
C VAL A 23 -22.98 -7.46 24.96
N LEU A 24 -23.79 -7.53 23.91
CA LEU A 24 -24.52 -6.38 23.37
C LEU A 24 -25.70 -5.95 24.25
N GLU A 25 -26.24 -6.84 25.07
CA GLU A 25 -27.28 -6.54 26.06
C GLU A 25 -26.68 -5.86 27.30
N GLU A 26 -25.45 -6.21 27.68
CA GLU A 26 -24.76 -5.60 28.84
C GLU A 26 -24.15 -4.22 28.55
N HIS A 27 -23.80 -3.93 27.29
CA HIS A 27 -23.13 -2.67 26.92
C HIS A 27 -24.07 -1.65 26.26
N LYS A 28 -23.92 -0.37 26.60
CA LYS A 28 -24.58 0.73 25.88
C LYS A 28 -24.06 0.81 24.45
N ILE A 29 -24.93 0.54 23.49
CA ILE A 29 -24.56 0.50 22.08
C ILE A 29 -24.36 1.92 21.56
N THR A 30 -23.17 2.20 21.04
CA THR A 30 -22.80 3.48 20.43
C THR A 30 -22.68 3.33 18.90
N PRO A 31 -22.74 4.43 18.12
CA PRO A 31 -22.54 4.37 16.66
C PRO A 31 -21.20 3.74 16.27
N THR A 32 -20.16 3.93 17.09
CA THR A 32 -18.85 3.29 16.94
C THR A 32 -18.94 1.77 17.10
N THR A 33 -19.71 1.26 18.07
CA THR A 33 -19.98 -0.18 18.22
C THR A 33 -20.64 -0.77 16.96
N MET A 34 -21.55 -0.01 16.33
CA MET A 34 -22.20 -0.44 15.09
C MET A 34 -21.22 -0.52 13.92
N PHE A 35 -20.30 0.44 13.82
CA PHE A 35 -19.25 0.43 12.80
C PHE A 35 -18.26 -0.72 13.01
N ASP A 36 -17.86 -0.97 14.25
CA ASP A 36 -16.98 -2.10 14.60
C ASP A 36 -17.63 -3.46 14.29
N LEU A 37 -18.93 -3.62 14.57
CA LEU A 37 -19.67 -4.83 14.21
C LEU A 37 -19.79 -5.04 12.70
N LEU A 38 -19.93 -3.96 11.92
CA LEU A 38 -19.94 -4.05 10.46
C LEU A 38 -18.56 -4.48 9.93
N LEU A 39 -17.49 -3.88 10.44
CA LEU A 39 -16.13 -4.29 10.09
C LEU A 39 -15.85 -5.74 10.49
N GLY A 40 -16.30 -6.14 11.68
CA GLY A 40 -16.19 -7.52 12.16
C GLY A 40 -16.97 -8.52 11.30
N ALA A 41 -18.17 -8.16 10.83
CA ALA A 41 -18.97 -9.00 9.94
C ALA A 41 -18.30 -9.17 8.57
N ILE A 42 -17.75 -8.08 8.03
CA ILE A 42 -16.98 -8.11 6.79
C ILE A 42 -15.76 -9.02 6.96
N ASP A 43 -14.98 -8.82 8.03
CA ASP A 43 -13.79 -9.61 8.29
C ASP A 43 -14.12 -11.10 8.48
N ALA A 44 -15.17 -11.43 9.23
CA ALA A 44 -15.62 -12.80 9.41
C ALA A 44 -16.04 -13.46 8.09
N ASN A 45 -16.72 -12.75 7.17
CA ASN A 45 -17.06 -13.32 5.87
C ASN A 45 -15.84 -13.61 4.99
N PHE A 46 -14.78 -12.81 5.10
CA PHE A 46 -13.56 -13.04 4.32
C PHE A 46 -12.62 -14.06 4.97
N ASN A 47 -12.67 -14.22 6.29
CA ASN A 47 -11.64 -14.92 7.04
C ASN A 47 -12.16 -16.13 7.86
N TYR A 48 -13.46 -16.32 8.06
CA TYR A 48 -13.95 -17.38 8.95
C TYR A 48 -14.08 -18.74 8.23
N ASN A 49 -13.15 -19.66 8.49
CA ASN A 49 -13.09 -20.98 7.85
C ASN A 49 -13.49 -22.17 8.76
N GLY A 50 -14.15 -21.94 9.89
CA GLY A 50 -14.79 -22.98 10.72
C GLY A 50 -13.85 -24.02 11.38
N PHE A 51 -12.60 -24.15 10.95
CA PHE A 51 -11.57 -24.95 11.58
C PHE A 51 -10.81 -24.14 12.62
N THR A 52 -10.48 -24.80 13.73
CA THR A 52 -9.58 -24.31 14.78
C THR A 52 -8.38 -23.58 14.19
N GLU A 53 -7.98 -22.50 14.84
CA GLU A 53 -6.85 -21.62 14.51
C GLU A 53 -5.55 -22.43 14.35
N GLY A 54 -5.35 -23.02 13.17
CA GLY A 54 -4.16 -23.79 12.85
C GLY A 54 -3.07 -22.88 12.28
N ILE A 55 -1.81 -23.30 12.43
CA ILE A 55 -0.62 -22.61 11.90
C ILE A 55 -0.78 -22.26 10.40
N PHE A 56 -1.44 -23.12 9.61
CA PHE A 56 -1.72 -22.84 8.19
C PHE A 56 -2.62 -21.63 7.95
N TYR A 57 -3.62 -21.43 8.80
CA TYR A 57 -4.52 -20.27 8.74
C TYR A 57 -3.78 -18.98 9.09
N MET A 58 -2.95 -19.04 10.15
CA MET A 58 -2.07 -17.93 10.55
C MET A 58 -1.10 -17.54 9.45
N ILE A 59 -0.46 -18.51 8.78
CA ILE A 59 0.44 -18.25 7.66
C ILE A 59 -0.30 -17.61 6.48
N ASN A 60 -1.49 -18.09 6.12
CA ASN A 60 -2.27 -17.50 5.03
C ASN A 60 -2.74 -16.07 5.35
N ARG A 61 -3.09 -15.79 6.61
CA ARG A 61 -3.45 -14.45 7.08
C ARG A 61 -2.27 -13.48 7.01
N VAL A 62 -1.08 -13.91 7.45
CA VAL A 62 0.16 -13.12 7.31
C VAL A 62 0.49 -12.85 5.85
N ARG A 63 0.43 -13.88 4.99
CA ARG A 63 0.67 -13.74 3.55
C ARG A 63 -0.30 -12.75 2.89
N SER A 64 -1.58 -12.83 3.23
CA SER A 64 -2.58 -11.87 2.74
C SER A 64 -2.29 -10.44 3.21
N GLY A 65 -1.85 -10.28 4.47
CA GLY A 65 -1.42 -8.99 5.02
C GLY A 65 -0.24 -8.38 4.25
N ILE A 66 0.80 -9.18 4.00
CA ILE A 66 1.97 -8.77 3.21
C ILE A 66 1.54 -8.33 1.82
N VAL A 67 0.80 -9.17 1.09
CA VAL A 67 0.31 -8.83 -0.26
C VAL A 67 -0.49 -7.53 -0.24
N MET A 68 -1.35 -7.33 0.75
CA MET A 68 -2.13 -6.10 0.89
C MET A 68 -1.24 -4.87 1.10
N ILE A 69 -0.19 -4.95 1.91
CA ILE A 69 0.77 -3.85 2.11
C ILE A 69 1.50 -3.55 0.80
N PHE A 70 1.98 -4.56 0.07
CA PHE A 70 2.64 -4.38 -1.22
C PHE A 70 1.72 -3.69 -2.25
N CYS A 71 0.48 -4.18 -2.40
CA CYS A 71 -0.53 -3.55 -3.27
C CYS A 71 -0.83 -2.11 -2.86
N SER A 72 -0.96 -1.88 -1.55
CA SER A 72 -1.23 -0.55 -0.99
C SER A 72 -0.09 0.41 -1.28
N PHE A 73 1.15 -0.03 -1.14
CA PHE A 73 2.32 0.79 -1.41
C PHE A 73 2.39 1.24 -2.88
N MET A 74 2.00 0.38 -3.83
CA MET A 74 1.93 0.76 -5.25
C MET A 74 0.89 1.88 -5.48
N LEU A 75 -0.28 1.75 -4.87
CA LEU A 75 -1.32 2.78 -4.94
C LEU A 75 -0.89 4.10 -4.28
N TYR A 76 -0.18 4.00 -3.15
CA TYR A 76 0.45 5.15 -2.49
C TYR A 76 1.47 5.82 -3.41
N GLY A 77 2.31 5.05 -4.09
CA GLY A 77 3.31 5.57 -5.04
C GLY A 77 2.69 6.41 -6.15
N ILE A 78 1.53 6.00 -6.67
CA ILE A 78 0.76 6.80 -7.64
C ILE A 78 0.36 8.14 -7.00
N GLY A 79 -0.31 8.12 -5.86
CA GLY A 79 -0.78 9.34 -5.19
C GLY A 79 0.36 10.28 -4.81
N TRP A 80 1.47 9.73 -4.31
CA TRP A 80 2.68 10.47 -3.99
C TRP A 80 3.31 11.09 -5.24
N SER A 81 3.34 10.38 -6.38
CA SER A 81 3.86 10.93 -7.65
C SER A 81 3.04 12.12 -8.16
N LEU A 82 1.71 12.10 -7.98
CA LEU A 82 0.83 13.23 -8.32
C LEU A 82 1.19 14.48 -7.51
N LEU A 83 1.51 14.29 -6.23
CA LEU A 83 1.94 15.38 -5.35
C LEU A 83 3.33 15.91 -5.70
N GLN A 84 4.25 15.07 -6.17
CA GLN A 84 5.59 15.53 -6.56
C GLN A 84 5.57 16.54 -7.71
N ARG A 85 4.50 16.53 -8.54
CA ARG A 85 4.28 17.52 -9.59
C ARG A 85 3.98 18.93 -9.08
N LEU A 86 3.79 19.13 -7.78
CA LEU A 86 3.62 20.46 -7.18
C LEU A 86 4.82 21.39 -7.46
N ASN A 87 6.01 20.83 -7.65
CA ASN A 87 7.22 21.58 -7.98
C ASN A 87 7.44 21.72 -9.50
N ASP A 88 6.43 21.42 -10.31
CA ASP A 88 6.48 21.50 -11.77
C ASP A 88 5.50 22.58 -12.29
N PRO A 89 5.96 23.65 -12.97
CA PRO A 89 7.35 23.95 -13.32
C PRO A 89 8.14 24.55 -12.13
N ILE A 90 9.40 24.15 -12.01
CA ILE A 90 10.31 24.51 -10.90
C ILE A 90 10.39 26.02 -10.63
N PRO A 91 10.47 26.91 -11.65
CA PRO A 91 10.55 28.35 -11.41
C PRO A 91 9.36 28.91 -10.61
N ASN A 92 8.14 28.43 -10.87
CA ASN A 92 6.93 28.93 -10.19
C ASN A 92 6.94 28.55 -8.71
N PHE A 93 7.35 27.31 -8.41
CA PHE A 93 7.46 26.85 -7.03
C PHE A 93 8.60 27.57 -6.29
N GLN A 94 9.74 27.84 -6.95
CA GLN A 94 10.85 28.57 -6.36
C GLN A 94 10.46 30.00 -5.95
N VAL A 95 9.72 30.73 -6.79
CA VAL A 95 9.25 32.09 -6.48
C VAL A 95 8.34 32.11 -5.25
N ILE A 96 7.47 31.11 -5.09
CA ILE A 96 6.59 31.04 -3.92
C ILE A 96 7.37 30.55 -2.69
N ASN A 97 8.34 29.66 -2.86
CA ASN A 97 9.18 29.17 -1.78
C ASN A 97 10.13 30.23 -1.20
N THR A 98 10.48 31.29 -1.95
CA THR A 98 11.21 32.44 -1.35
C THR A 98 10.32 33.29 -0.45
N ILE A 99 9.02 33.35 -0.72
CA ILE A 99 8.03 34.07 0.08
C ILE A 99 7.58 33.22 1.29
N HIS A 100 7.36 31.93 1.05
CA HIS A 100 6.88 30.94 2.02
C HIS A 100 7.86 29.75 2.11
N PRO A 101 9.00 29.90 2.80
CA PRO A 101 10.02 28.86 2.91
C PRO A 101 9.51 27.58 3.60
N GLU A 102 8.44 27.68 4.39
CA GLU A 102 7.76 26.54 5.02
C GLU A 102 7.28 25.50 4.00
N PHE A 103 6.89 25.91 2.79
CA PHE A 103 6.41 24.97 1.76
C PHE A 103 7.53 24.08 1.26
N GLY A 104 8.71 24.64 0.99
CA GLY A 104 9.87 23.87 0.55
C GLY A 104 10.37 22.91 1.62
N VAL A 105 10.31 23.28 2.90
CA VAL A 105 10.67 22.38 4.01
C VAL A 105 9.72 21.19 4.06
N ILE A 106 8.41 21.43 4.05
CA ILE A 106 7.41 20.36 4.11
C ILE A 106 7.48 19.48 2.86
N TYR A 107 7.61 20.08 1.67
CA TYR A 107 7.75 19.34 0.41
C TYR A 107 8.99 18.42 0.41
N LYS A 108 10.16 18.94 0.83
CA LYS A 108 11.38 18.14 0.97
C LYS A 108 11.22 17.02 2.00
N ALA A 109 10.56 17.29 3.12
CA ALA A 109 10.27 16.27 4.13
C ALA A 109 9.40 15.14 3.55
N ILE A 110 8.34 15.48 2.80
CA ILE A 110 7.49 14.49 2.09
C ILE A 110 8.31 13.67 1.10
N PHE A 111 9.22 14.31 0.35
CA PHE A 111 10.10 13.62 -0.59
C PHE A 111 11.02 12.63 0.13
N ILE A 112 11.69 13.05 1.19
CA ILE A 112 12.60 12.21 1.98
C ILE A 112 11.84 11.03 2.60
N VAL A 113 10.69 11.27 3.21
CA VAL A 113 9.88 10.20 3.83
C VAL A 113 9.39 9.21 2.78
N GLY A 114 8.90 9.68 1.63
CA GLY A 114 8.50 8.81 0.52
C GLY A 114 9.67 7.97 -0.01
N PHE A 115 10.87 8.56 -0.12
CA PHE A 115 12.08 7.85 -0.52
C PHE A 115 12.50 6.79 0.50
N ILE A 116 12.45 7.10 1.81
CA ILE A 116 12.71 6.13 2.88
C ILE A 116 11.71 4.97 2.80
N SER A 117 10.41 5.23 2.63
CA SER A 117 9.41 4.17 2.45
C SER A 117 9.68 3.32 1.21
N PHE A 118 10.13 3.92 0.11
CA PHE A 118 10.51 3.19 -1.10
C PHE A 118 11.74 2.29 -0.88
N LEU A 119 12.76 2.78 -0.17
CA LEU A 119 13.91 1.95 0.19
C LEU A 119 13.50 0.80 1.12
N ALA A 120 12.66 1.07 2.12
CA ALA A 120 12.12 0.03 3.00
C ALA A 120 11.33 -1.02 2.21
N PHE A 121 10.53 -0.61 1.24
CA PHE A 121 9.82 -1.50 0.32
C PHE A 121 10.77 -2.41 -0.46
N LEU A 122 11.85 -1.87 -1.02
CA LEU A 122 12.86 -2.67 -1.72
C LEU A 122 13.57 -3.66 -0.77
N ILE A 123 13.95 -3.20 0.42
CA ILE A 123 14.59 -4.03 1.44
C ILE A 123 13.66 -5.16 1.90
N GLY A 124 12.36 -4.89 2.07
CA GLY A 124 11.35 -5.90 2.44
C GLY A 124 11.09 -6.93 1.33
N GLY A 125 11.19 -6.52 0.06
CA GLY A 125 11.03 -7.43 -1.09
C GLY A 125 12.22 -8.35 -1.35
N LEU A 126 13.44 -7.96 -0.94
CA LEU A 126 14.67 -8.71 -1.20
C LEU A 126 14.68 -10.13 -0.55
N PRO A 127 14.34 -10.30 0.74
CA PRO A 127 14.26 -11.62 1.35
C PRO A 127 13.26 -12.54 0.65
N ILE A 128 12.09 -12.00 0.28
CA ILE A 128 11.02 -12.74 -0.41
C ILE A 128 11.57 -13.26 -1.76
N LEU A 129 12.19 -12.37 -2.54
CA LEU A 129 12.83 -12.70 -3.81
C LEU A 129 13.90 -13.78 -3.63
N TYR A 130 14.82 -13.59 -2.67
CA TYR A 130 15.91 -14.54 -2.42
C TYR A 130 15.38 -15.94 -2.07
N ILE A 131 14.38 -16.03 -1.19
CA ILE A 131 13.78 -17.29 -0.77
C ILE A 131 13.07 -17.97 -1.94
N SER A 132 12.28 -17.22 -2.72
CA SER A 132 11.57 -17.76 -3.88
C SER A 132 12.52 -18.28 -4.95
N VAL A 133 13.60 -17.54 -5.26
CA VAL A 133 14.62 -17.98 -6.22
C VAL A 133 15.37 -19.22 -5.72
N LYS A 134 15.85 -19.20 -4.47
CA LYS A 134 16.57 -20.32 -3.85
C LYS A 134 15.74 -21.60 -3.87
N ARG A 135 14.44 -21.51 -3.58
CA ARG A 135 13.55 -22.66 -3.54
C ARG A 135 13.17 -23.16 -4.93
N ALA A 136 12.91 -22.26 -5.88
CA ALA A 136 12.66 -22.63 -7.27
C ALA A 136 13.85 -23.39 -7.89
N TYR A 137 15.08 -22.99 -7.57
CA TYR A 137 16.29 -23.70 -8.00
C TYR A 137 16.43 -25.08 -7.35
N ARG A 138 16.17 -25.19 -6.04
CA ARG A 138 16.35 -26.45 -5.29
C ARG A 138 15.26 -27.50 -5.57
N GLU A 139 14.02 -27.07 -5.79
CA GLU A 139 12.88 -27.98 -6.04
C GLU A 139 12.59 -28.21 -7.53
N GLY A 140 13.34 -27.59 -8.44
CA GLY A 140 13.14 -27.73 -9.89
C GLY A 140 11.84 -27.13 -10.43
N LYS A 141 11.06 -26.42 -9.61
CA LYS A 141 9.77 -25.80 -9.99
C LYS A 141 9.99 -24.43 -10.65
N GLN A 142 10.53 -24.42 -11.86
CA GLN A 142 10.81 -23.19 -12.63
C GLN A 142 9.55 -22.35 -12.92
N ASN A 143 8.36 -22.96 -12.92
CA ASN A 143 7.08 -22.27 -13.11
C ASN A 143 6.76 -21.20 -12.04
N VAL A 144 7.47 -21.18 -10.91
CA VAL A 144 7.33 -20.15 -9.87
C VAL A 144 8.08 -18.86 -10.24
N LEU A 145 9.08 -18.93 -11.13
CA LEU A 145 9.91 -17.79 -11.55
C LEU A 145 9.35 -17.02 -12.76
N SER A 146 8.38 -17.59 -13.50
CA SER A 146 7.82 -16.92 -14.67
C SER A 146 7.21 -15.54 -14.39
N PRO A 147 6.53 -15.27 -13.26
CA PRO A 147 6.02 -13.93 -12.96
C PRO A 147 7.16 -12.94 -12.67
N PHE A 148 8.27 -13.43 -12.10
CA PHE A 148 9.43 -12.62 -11.77
C PHE A 148 10.13 -12.12 -13.05
N TRP A 149 10.31 -13.00 -14.03
CA TRP A 149 10.85 -12.64 -15.34
C TRP A 149 9.95 -11.65 -16.09
N ALA A 150 8.63 -11.80 -15.99
CA ALA A 150 7.69 -10.85 -16.56
C ALA A 150 7.83 -9.46 -15.90
N ALA A 151 7.86 -9.39 -14.56
CA ALA A 151 8.04 -8.14 -13.84
C ALA A 151 9.40 -7.48 -14.14
N LEU A 152 10.48 -8.26 -14.17
CA LEU A 152 11.82 -7.77 -14.50
C LEU A 152 11.91 -7.25 -15.94
N SER A 153 11.31 -7.96 -16.90
CA SER A 153 11.27 -7.54 -18.30
C SER A 153 10.50 -6.22 -18.46
N CYS A 154 9.38 -6.08 -17.74
CA CYS A 154 8.60 -4.85 -17.73
C CYS A 154 9.38 -3.69 -17.09
N LEU A 155 10.16 -3.94 -16.02
CA LEU A 155 11.04 -2.95 -15.40
C LEU A 155 12.13 -2.49 -16.37
N LEU A 156 12.81 -3.43 -17.04
CA LEU A 156 13.86 -3.09 -18.00
C LEU A 156 13.30 -2.28 -19.17
N LEU A 157 12.14 -2.67 -19.69
CA LEU A 157 11.46 -1.92 -20.76
C LEU A 157 11.08 -0.51 -20.30
N PHE A 158 10.61 -0.35 -19.06
CA PHE A 158 10.33 0.95 -18.46
C PHE A 158 11.58 1.84 -18.34
N VAL A 159 12.70 1.30 -17.85
CA VAL A 159 13.96 2.03 -17.73
C VAL A 159 14.50 2.46 -19.10
N ILE A 160 14.46 1.55 -20.09
CA ILE A 160 14.90 1.83 -21.46
C ILE A 160 14.06 2.95 -22.06
N LEU A 161 12.72 2.86 -21.97
CA LEU A 161 11.83 3.88 -22.50
C LEU A 161 12.00 5.22 -21.78
N THR A 162 12.18 5.22 -20.46
CA THR A 162 12.48 6.44 -19.70
C THR A 162 13.78 7.08 -20.19
N THR A 163 14.83 6.29 -20.40
CA THR A 163 16.13 6.77 -20.87
C THR A 163 16.03 7.36 -22.28
N ILE A 164 15.30 6.70 -23.17
CA ILE A 164 15.03 7.21 -24.52
C ILE A 164 14.29 8.55 -24.45
N LEU A 165 13.29 8.67 -23.59
CA LEU A 165 12.52 9.91 -23.43
C LEU A 165 13.34 11.07 -22.87
N VAL A 166 14.25 10.80 -21.94
CA VAL A 166 15.15 11.82 -21.38
C VAL A 166 16.15 12.31 -22.43
N ILE A 167 16.68 11.41 -23.27
CA ILE A 167 17.65 11.76 -24.32
C ILE A 167 16.97 12.47 -25.50
N TRP A 168 15.80 11.98 -25.87
CA TRP A 168 15.09 12.39 -27.08
C TRP A 168 14.03 13.42 -26.70
N HIS A 169 14.44 14.65 -26.40
CA HIS A 169 13.54 15.78 -26.07
C HIS A 169 12.62 16.13 -27.27
N PRO A 170 11.40 15.57 -27.36
CA PRO A 170 10.58 15.68 -28.55
C PRO A 170 9.66 16.89 -28.40
N GLN A 171 10.02 18.01 -29.00
CA GLN A 171 9.31 19.28 -28.83
C GLN A 171 7.87 19.30 -29.40
N GLY A 172 7.44 18.26 -30.15
CA GLY A 172 6.15 18.24 -30.85
C GLY A 172 5.09 17.24 -30.35
N HIS A 173 5.45 16.24 -29.53
CA HIS A 173 4.54 15.14 -29.15
C HIS A 173 4.52 14.83 -27.64
N ILE A 174 4.75 15.86 -26.82
CA ILE A 174 4.89 15.74 -25.36
C ILE A 174 3.68 15.04 -24.72
N TYR A 175 2.45 15.36 -25.15
CA TYR A 175 1.23 14.76 -24.56
C TYR A 175 1.05 13.27 -24.89
N THR A 176 1.25 12.86 -26.14
CA THR A 176 1.13 11.45 -26.55
C THR A 176 2.18 10.59 -25.86
N ILE A 177 3.39 11.12 -25.73
CA ILE A 177 4.50 10.49 -25.03
C ILE A 177 4.23 10.38 -23.52
N LEU A 178 3.70 11.44 -22.90
CA LEU A 178 3.33 11.46 -21.50
C LEU A 178 2.22 10.46 -21.19
N ILE A 179 1.18 10.38 -22.03
CA ILE A 179 0.09 9.41 -21.88
C ILE A 179 0.64 7.98 -22.03
N GLY A 180 1.47 7.72 -23.04
CA GLY A 180 2.12 6.42 -23.23
C GLY A 180 2.98 6.02 -22.02
N TYR A 181 3.73 6.98 -21.47
CA TYR A 181 4.54 6.78 -20.28
C TYR A 181 3.71 6.48 -19.02
N LEU A 182 2.60 7.20 -18.82
CA LEU A 182 1.67 6.96 -17.72
C LEU A 182 1.00 5.59 -17.83
N LEU A 183 0.55 5.21 -19.02
CA LEU A 183 -0.05 3.89 -19.29
C LEU A 183 0.96 2.76 -19.05
N LEU A 184 2.20 2.93 -19.50
CA LEU A 184 3.27 1.96 -19.26
C LEU A 184 3.61 1.85 -17.77
N SER A 185 3.69 2.98 -17.06
CA SER A 185 3.91 3.02 -15.61
C SER A 185 2.80 2.28 -14.87
N ALA A 186 1.55 2.51 -15.25
CA ALA A 186 0.40 1.82 -14.68
C ALA A 186 0.43 0.32 -14.97
N LEU A 187 0.76 -0.08 -16.21
CA LEU A 187 0.93 -1.49 -16.58
C LEU A 187 2.05 -2.14 -15.76
N PHE A 188 3.19 -1.46 -15.59
CA PHE A 188 4.30 -1.94 -14.78
C PHE A 188 3.89 -2.16 -13.32
N LEU A 189 3.15 -1.20 -12.73
CA LEU A 189 2.62 -1.33 -11.37
C LEU A 189 1.67 -2.52 -11.25
N VAL A 190 0.75 -2.72 -12.21
CA VAL A 190 -0.19 -3.85 -12.21
C VAL A 190 0.55 -5.18 -12.36
N VAL A 191 1.42 -5.31 -13.36
CA VAL A 191 2.17 -6.55 -13.62
C VAL A 191 3.08 -6.88 -12.43
N GLY A 192 3.79 -5.88 -11.88
CA GLY A 192 4.62 -6.05 -10.69
C GLY A 192 3.80 -6.50 -9.47
N THR A 193 2.65 -5.87 -9.23
CA THR A 193 1.76 -6.24 -8.11
C THR A 193 1.23 -7.66 -8.27
N VAL A 194 0.75 -8.02 -9.46
CA VAL A 194 0.23 -9.38 -9.75
C VAL A 194 1.36 -10.41 -9.61
N ALA A 195 2.54 -10.13 -10.15
CA ALA A 195 3.69 -11.03 -10.05
C ALA A 195 4.09 -11.28 -8.60
N VAL A 196 4.26 -10.23 -7.80
CA VAL A 196 4.60 -10.33 -6.37
C VAL A 196 3.51 -11.06 -5.60
N SER A 197 2.25 -10.71 -5.81
CA SER A 197 1.10 -11.37 -5.16
C SER A 197 1.06 -12.87 -5.45
N PHE A 198 1.32 -13.25 -6.70
CA PHE A 198 1.30 -14.63 -7.14
C PHE A 198 2.49 -15.44 -6.59
N VAL A 199 3.68 -14.83 -6.55
CA VAL A 199 4.86 -15.44 -5.92
C VAL A 199 4.62 -15.66 -4.43
N ILE A 200 4.07 -14.67 -3.73
CA ILE A 200 3.75 -14.79 -2.30
C ILE A 200 2.67 -15.86 -2.09
N ALA A 201 1.66 -15.95 -2.96
CA ALA A 201 0.59 -16.96 -2.90
C ALA A 201 1.05 -18.38 -3.26
N ARG A 202 2.16 -18.54 -3.98
CA ARG A 202 2.71 -19.86 -4.36
C ARG A 202 3.89 -20.33 -3.53
N THR A 203 4.58 -19.43 -2.83
CA THR A 203 5.74 -19.79 -2.01
C THR A 203 5.30 -20.11 -0.58
N GLU A 204 5.66 -21.29 -0.07
CA GLU A 204 5.40 -21.69 1.31
C GLU A 204 6.46 -21.11 2.27
N PHE A 205 6.19 -19.96 2.87
CA PHE A 205 7.15 -19.33 3.79
C PHE A 205 7.17 -19.98 5.17
N LYS A 206 8.35 -20.07 5.78
CA LYS A 206 8.48 -20.42 7.20
C LYS A 206 8.26 -19.16 8.05
N LEU A 207 7.66 -19.30 9.24
CA LEU A 207 7.42 -18.19 10.18
C LEU A 207 8.65 -17.29 10.47
N PRO A 208 9.88 -17.81 10.72
CA PRO A 208 11.04 -16.95 10.96
C PRO A 208 11.44 -16.12 9.73
N GLU A 209 11.17 -16.59 8.52
CA GLU A 209 11.44 -15.85 7.29
C GLU A 209 10.50 -14.64 7.15
N LEU A 210 9.26 -14.78 7.62
CA LEU A 210 8.26 -13.71 7.62
C LEU A 210 8.55 -12.63 8.67
N LYS A 211 9.17 -12.99 9.81
CA LYS A 211 9.52 -12.03 10.88
C LYS A 211 10.49 -10.95 10.38
N LEU A 212 11.39 -11.29 9.45
CA LEU A 212 12.35 -10.35 8.87
C LEU A 212 11.67 -9.32 7.95
N VAL A 213 10.56 -9.70 7.31
CA VAL A 213 9.78 -8.82 6.42
C VAL A 213 8.97 -7.78 7.22
N TYR A 214 8.64 -8.08 8.47
CA TYR A 214 7.80 -7.23 9.32
C TYR A 214 8.43 -5.86 9.67
N ILE A 215 9.76 -5.80 9.85
CA ILE A 215 10.43 -4.54 10.21
C ILE A 215 10.31 -3.51 9.07
N PRO A 216 10.67 -3.83 7.81
CA PRO A 216 10.42 -2.95 6.68
C PRO A 216 8.95 -2.51 6.55
N GLU A 217 7.99 -3.39 6.83
CA GLU A 217 6.56 -3.07 6.73
C GLU A 217 6.13 -1.97 7.70
N ILE A 218 6.60 -2.00 8.95
CA ILE A 218 6.33 -0.93 9.91
C ILE A 218 6.91 0.39 9.41
N VAL A 219 8.13 0.38 8.87
CA VAL A 219 8.79 1.58 8.33
C VAL A 219 8.01 2.15 7.14
N ILE A 220 7.55 1.28 6.23
CA ILE A 220 6.70 1.67 5.09
C ILE A 220 5.43 2.35 5.59
N LEU A 221 4.71 1.70 6.51
CA LEU A 221 3.45 2.23 7.03
C LEU A 221 3.65 3.57 7.74
N PHE A 222 4.66 3.66 8.59
CA PHE A 222 5.00 4.90 9.28
C PHE A 222 5.25 6.03 8.27
N GLY A 223 6.06 5.78 7.25
CA GLY A 223 6.33 6.77 6.22
C GLY A 223 5.10 7.13 5.39
N MET A 224 4.21 6.18 5.08
CA MET A 224 2.94 6.46 4.40
C MET A 224 2.04 7.39 5.23
N VAL A 225 1.88 7.12 6.53
CA VAL A 225 1.08 7.95 7.45
C VAL A 225 1.66 9.36 7.56
N VAL A 226 2.97 9.48 7.80
CA VAL A 226 3.65 10.77 7.90
C VAL A 226 3.53 11.55 6.59
N SER A 227 3.72 10.88 5.46
CA SER A 227 3.60 11.48 4.14
C SER A 227 2.19 12.00 3.88
N VAL A 228 1.14 11.23 4.18
CA VAL A 228 -0.27 11.71 4.08
C VAL A 228 -0.48 12.95 4.95
N MET A 229 -0.07 12.90 6.22
CA MET A 229 -0.25 14.02 7.15
C MET A 229 0.43 15.30 6.66
N LEU A 230 1.71 15.21 6.26
CA LEU A 230 2.46 16.34 5.74
C LEU A 230 1.88 16.87 4.43
N SER A 231 1.41 15.97 3.56
CA SER A 231 0.79 16.34 2.28
C SER A 231 -0.52 17.09 2.48
N THR A 232 -1.37 16.65 3.42
CA THR A 232 -2.59 17.36 3.79
C THR A 232 -2.28 18.74 4.38
N ILE A 233 -1.28 18.84 5.26
CA ILE A 233 -0.85 20.13 5.83
C ILE A 233 -0.34 21.07 4.73
N LEU A 234 0.50 20.57 3.83
CA LEU A 234 1.06 21.35 2.72
C LEU A 234 -0.05 21.89 1.81
N ILE A 235 -0.98 21.04 1.38
CA ILE A 235 -2.07 21.44 0.49
C ILE A 235 -3.01 22.42 1.19
N ALA A 236 -3.35 22.21 2.46
CA ALA A 236 -4.14 23.15 3.24
C ALA A 236 -3.46 24.53 3.33
N ARG A 237 -2.16 24.58 3.63
CA ARG A 237 -1.39 25.82 3.72
C ARG A 237 -1.26 26.55 2.38
N ILE A 238 -1.03 25.82 1.30
CA ILE A 238 -0.99 26.43 -0.05
C ILE A 238 -2.35 27.00 -0.41
N THR A 239 -3.44 26.32 -0.05
CA THR A 239 -4.80 26.78 -0.35
C THR A 239 -5.11 28.10 0.38
N THR A 240 -4.62 28.29 1.61
CA THR A 240 -4.85 29.52 2.39
C THR A 240 -3.90 30.66 2.03
N ASN A 241 -2.64 30.36 1.75
CA ASN A 241 -1.58 31.38 1.68
C ASN A 241 -1.10 31.66 0.25
N ALA A 242 -1.21 30.67 -0.66
CA ALA A 242 -0.73 30.80 -2.03
C ALA A 242 -1.63 30.05 -3.04
N PRO A 243 -2.95 30.31 -3.09
CA PRO A 243 -3.88 29.60 -3.97
C PRO A 243 -3.53 29.77 -5.45
N GLN A 244 -2.79 30.82 -5.81
CA GLN A 244 -2.29 31.04 -7.17
C GLN A 244 -1.48 29.84 -7.70
N LEU A 245 -0.80 29.07 -6.84
CA LEU A 245 -0.03 27.90 -7.25
C LEU A 245 -0.91 26.86 -7.97
N PHE A 246 -2.17 26.70 -7.55
CA PHE A 246 -3.13 25.78 -8.18
C PHE A 246 -3.78 26.31 -9.45
N ILE A 247 -3.71 27.63 -9.69
CA ILE A 247 -4.33 28.31 -10.83
C ILE A 247 -3.32 28.46 -11.97
N THR A 248 -2.04 28.68 -11.63
CA THR A 248 -0.97 28.96 -12.60
C THR A 248 -0.26 27.70 -13.10
N GLN A 249 -0.53 26.54 -12.52
CA GLN A 249 0.06 25.27 -12.95
C GLN A 249 -0.85 24.59 -13.97
N ASP A 250 -0.25 23.86 -14.91
CA ASP A 250 -0.95 22.94 -15.84
C ASP A 250 -1.65 21.78 -15.09
N VAL A 251 -1.45 21.70 -13.78
CA VAL A 251 -1.96 20.67 -12.88
C VAL A 251 -3.13 21.24 -12.09
N SER A 252 -4.33 20.75 -12.36
CA SER A 252 -5.55 21.18 -11.67
C SER A 252 -5.54 20.79 -10.19
N SER A 253 -6.21 21.58 -9.35
CA SER A 253 -6.44 21.28 -7.92
C SER A 253 -7.02 19.87 -7.69
N THR A 254 -7.80 19.36 -8.65
CA THR A 254 -8.36 18.01 -8.63
C THR A 254 -7.29 16.91 -8.65
N MET A 255 -6.13 17.12 -9.28
CA MET A 255 -5.04 16.14 -9.31
C MET A 255 -4.42 15.96 -7.93
N PHE A 256 -4.22 17.05 -7.19
CA PHE A 256 -3.68 17.01 -5.84
C PHE A 256 -4.65 16.41 -4.83
N ILE A 257 -5.94 16.73 -4.95
CA ILE A 257 -7.01 16.10 -4.16
C ILE A 257 -7.05 14.59 -4.43
N THR A 258 -7.00 14.20 -5.71
CA THR A 258 -6.93 12.78 -6.10
C THR A 258 -5.68 12.10 -5.52
N GLY A 259 -4.53 12.79 -5.53
CA GLY A 259 -3.31 12.34 -4.88
C GLY A 259 -3.48 12.04 -3.39
N ILE A 260 -4.03 12.98 -2.62
CA ILE A 260 -4.30 12.77 -1.19
C ILE A 260 -5.27 11.61 -0.97
N ILE A 261 -6.35 11.51 -1.75
CA ILE A 261 -7.34 10.43 -1.61
C ILE A 261 -6.66 9.07 -1.84
N LEU A 262 -5.86 8.94 -2.90
CA LEU A 262 -5.13 7.70 -3.19
C LEU A 262 -4.11 7.37 -2.09
N MET A 263 -3.35 8.35 -1.59
CA MET A 263 -2.42 8.14 -0.48
C MET A 263 -3.13 7.76 0.82
N SER A 264 -4.30 8.34 1.09
CA SER A 264 -5.09 8.04 2.29
C SER A 264 -5.69 6.65 2.22
N LEU A 265 -6.32 6.29 1.09
CA LEU A 265 -6.92 4.98 0.86
C LEU A 265 -5.88 3.86 0.93
N SER A 266 -4.73 4.05 0.29
CA SER A 266 -3.61 3.12 0.36
C SER A 266 -3.08 2.97 1.79
N THR A 267 -2.94 4.05 2.54
CA THR A 267 -2.51 3.97 3.94
C THR A 267 -3.51 3.19 4.79
N ILE A 268 -4.81 3.37 4.58
CA ILE A 268 -5.86 2.59 5.27
C ILE A 268 -5.73 1.10 4.95
N PHE A 269 -5.55 0.73 3.67
CA PHE A 269 -5.34 -0.67 3.29
C PHE A 269 -4.04 -1.24 3.86
N ALA A 270 -2.96 -0.46 3.94
CA ALA A 270 -1.72 -0.88 4.58
C ALA A 270 -1.90 -1.12 6.08
N VAL A 271 -2.67 -0.28 6.79
CA VAL A 271 -3.02 -0.50 8.21
C VAL A 271 -3.81 -1.81 8.38
N ILE A 272 -4.81 -2.05 7.52
CA ILE A 272 -5.60 -3.28 7.56
C ILE A 272 -4.70 -4.50 7.29
N GLY A 273 -3.80 -4.40 6.31
CA GLY A 273 -2.81 -5.44 6.00
C GLY A 273 -1.91 -5.75 7.19
N LEU A 274 -1.36 -4.73 7.85
CA LEU A 274 -0.51 -4.89 9.02
C LEU A 274 -1.27 -5.49 10.21
N LYS A 275 -2.50 -5.04 10.48
CA LYS A 275 -3.36 -5.62 11.54
C LYS A 275 -3.71 -7.08 11.25
N ARG A 276 -3.87 -7.44 9.99
CA ARG A 276 -4.07 -8.85 9.59
C ARG A 276 -2.79 -9.67 9.79
N GLY A 277 -1.63 -9.12 9.44
CA GLY A 277 -0.34 -9.80 9.58
C GLY A 277 0.23 -9.85 11.00
N THR A 278 -0.24 -9.00 11.91
CA THR A 278 0.21 -9.01 13.31
C THR A 278 -0.51 -10.12 14.07
N ILE A 279 0.22 -11.18 14.38
CA ILE A 279 -0.24 -12.25 15.25
C ILE A 279 0.37 -12.01 16.63
N ALA A 280 -0.46 -11.65 17.61
CA ALA A 280 -0.03 -11.33 18.97
C ALA A 280 0.55 -12.52 19.78
N GLN A 281 0.64 -13.72 19.19
CA GLN A 281 1.06 -14.96 19.84
C GLN A 281 2.15 -15.75 19.08
N ILE A 282 2.91 -15.12 18.18
CA ILE A 282 4.00 -15.81 17.44
C ILE A 282 5.01 -16.46 18.41
N ASP A 283 5.28 -15.82 19.54
CA ASP A 283 6.26 -16.32 20.51
C ASP A 283 5.74 -17.52 21.34
N GLN A 284 4.42 -17.75 21.41
CA GLN A 284 3.85 -18.90 22.12
C GLN A 284 3.93 -20.20 21.31
N PHE A 285 3.97 -20.13 19.98
CA PHE A 285 4.00 -21.30 19.09
C PHE A 285 5.41 -21.78 18.71
N ILE A 286 6.46 -21.09 19.13
CA ILE A 286 7.87 -21.46 18.85
C ILE A 286 8.47 -22.33 19.98
N GLN A 287 7.75 -22.50 21.10
CA GLN A 287 8.20 -23.32 22.24
C GLN A 287 7.75 -24.80 22.19
N GLU A 288 7.04 -25.22 21.14
CA GLU A 288 6.77 -26.64 20.82
C GLU A 288 7.51 -27.07 19.54
#